data_AF-A0A800LWA0-F1
#
_entry.id   AF-A0A800LWA0-F1
#
_cell.length_a   1.000
_cell.length_b   1.000
_cell.length_c   1.000
_cell.angle_alpha   90.00
_cell.angle_beta   90.00
_cell.angle_gamma   90.00
#
_symmetry.space_group_name_H-M   'P 1'
#
loop_
_entity.id
_entity.type
_entity.pdbx_description
1 polymer ?
#
loop_
_entity_poly.entity_id
_entity_poly.type
_entity_poly.pdbx_seq_one_letter_code
_entity_poly.pdbx_strand_id
1 'polypeptide(L)' 'MADLIIIDRDLMAIPAEQIREAKVILRVVGGKVVYEE' A
#
# COMPACT_ATOMS: atom_id res chain seq x y z
N MET A 1 13.46 13.21 0.56
CA MET A 1 12.01 13.03 0.39
C MET A 1 11.76 11.55 0.20
N ALA A 2 10.77 11.00 0.88
CA ALA A 2 10.43 9.58 0.76
C ALA A 2 8.92 9.49 0.53
N ASP A 3 8.56 8.65 -0.42
CA ASP A 3 7.19 8.26 -0.72
C ASP A 3 7.07 6.76 -0.43
N LEU A 4 6.05 6.36 0.32
CA LEU A 4 5.82 4.98 0.72
C LEU A 4 4.31 4.69 0.74
N ILE A 5 3.97 3.47 0.34
CA ILE A 5 2.62 2.90 0.46
C ILE A 5 2.73 1.60 1.25
N ILE A 6 1.89 1.44 2.27
CA ILE A 6 1.71 0.16 2.97
C ILE A 6 0.42 -0.47 2.47
N ILE A 7 0.51 -1.76 2.15
CA ILE A 7 -0.58 -2.57 1.61
C ILE A 7 -0.86 -3.71 2.60
N ASP A 8 -2.11 -4.13 2.71
CA ASP A 8 -2.57 -5.16 3.67
C ASP A 8 -2.02 -6.57 3.46
N ARG A 9 -1.33 -6.80 2.34
CA ARG A 9 -0.79 -8.11 1.95
C ARG A 9 0.49 -7.98 1.13
N ASP A 10 1.28 -9.04 1.13
CA ASP A 10 2.44 -9.16 0.26
C ASP A 10 2.00 -9.49 -1.18
N LEU A 11 2.14 -8.49 -2.06
CA LEU A 11 1.76 -8.62 -3.47
C LEU A 11 2.61 -9.65 -4.24
N MET A 12 3.80 -9.99 -3.76
CA MET A 12 4.68 -10.97 -4.41
C MET A 12 4.37 -12.41 -3.99
N ALA A 13 3.58 -12.59 -2.93
CA ALA A 13 3.22 -13.89 -2.38
C ALA A 13 1.79 -14.34 -2.75
N ILE A 14 1.00 -13.49 -3.43
CA ILE A 14 -0.38 -13.78 -3.83
C ILE A 14 -0.53 -13.97 -5.34
N PRO A 15 -1.57 -14.70 -5.81
CA PRO A 15 -1.92 -14.77 -7.23
C PRO A 15 -2.22 -13.40 -7.83
N ALA A 16 -1.89 -13.23 -9.11
CA ALA A 16 -2.06 -11.95 -9.81
C ALA A 16 -3.51 -11.46 -9.82
N GLU A 17 -4.47 -12.38 -9.89
CA GLU A 17 -5.91 -12.07 -9.90
C GLU A 17 -6.37 -11.43 -8.58
N GLN A 18 -5.70 -11.78 -7.46
CA GLN A 18 -6.03 -11.28 -6.13
C GLN A 18 -5.40 -9.91 -5.83
N ILE A 19 -4.48 -9.41 -6.66
CA ILE A 19 -3.84 -8.10 -6.47
C ILE A 19 -4.90 -6.99 -6.39
N ARG A 20 -6.02 -7.12 -7.12
CA ARG A 20 -7.11 -6.14 -7.14
C ARG A 20 -7.89 -6.04 -5.82
N GLU A 21 -7.76 -7.03 -4.95
CA GLU A 21 -8.42 -7.06 -3.65
C GLU A 21 -7.55 -6.45 -2.53
N ALA A 22 -6.28 -6.15 -2.84
CA ALA A 22 -5.36 -5.55 -1.89
C ALA A 22 -5.80 -4.12 -1.53
N LYS A 23 -5.67 -3.78 -0.24
CA LYS A 23 -6.05 -2.47 0.30
C LYS A 23 -4.82 -1.68 0.71
N VAL A 24 -4.87 -0.39 0.47
CA VAL A 24 -3.85 0.54 0.96
C VAL A 24 -4.17 0.88 2.41
N ILE A 25 -3.25 0.61 3.32
CA ILE A 25 -3.41 0.93 4.75
C ILE A 25 -2.86 2.33 5.05
N LEU A 26 -1.70 2.66 4.48
CA LEU A 26 -1.01 3.92 4.74
C LEU A 26 -0.43 4.49 3.44
N ARG A 27 -0.58 5.81 3.28
CA ARG A 27 0.13 6.56 2.23
C ARG A 27 0.93 7.70 2.84
N VAL A 28 2.23 7.70 2.58
CA VAL A 28 3.14 8.78 2.93
C VAL A 28 3.68 9.41 1.65
N VAL A 29 3.49 10.73 1.50
CA VAL A 29 4.01 11.50 0.36
C VAL A 29 4.80 12.69 0.88
N GLY A 30 6.04 12.84 0.42
CA GLY A 30 6.93 13.90 0.87
C GLY A 30 7.19 13.88 2.38
N GLY A 31 7.13 12.71 3.01
CA GLY A 31 7.27 12.54 4.46
C GLY A 31 6.04 12.92 5.29
N LYS A 32 4.87 13.13 4.68
CA LYS A 32 3.60 13.40 5.38
C LYS A 32 2.60 12.28 5.15
N VAL A 33 1.88 11.89 6.18
CA VAL A 33 0.73 10.98 6.06
C VAL A 33 -0.38 11.71 5.32
N VAL A 34 -0.85 11.13 4.21
CA VAL A 34 -1.94 11.69 3.40
C VAL A 34 -3.18 10.79 3.37
N TYR A 35 -3.07 9.56 3.87
CA TYR A 35 -4.18 8.61 4.01
C TYR A 35 -3.82 7.51 5.02
N GLU A 36 -4.79 7.14 5.85
CA GLU A 36 -4.74 6.05 6.84
C GLU A 36 -6.15 5.44 6.95
N GLU A 37 -6.28 4.10 6.82
CA GLU A 37 -7.54 3.32 6.93
C GLU A 37 -7.68 2.65 8.30
#